data_AF-A0A0N4W073-F1
#
_entry.id   AF-A0A0N4W073-F1
#
_cell.length_a   1.000
_cell.length_b   1.000
_cell.length_c   1.000
_cell.angle_alpha   90.00
_cell.angle_beta   90.00
_cell.angle_gamma   90.00
#
_symmetry.space_group_name_H-M   'P 1'
#
loop_
_entity.id
_entity.type
_entity.pdbx_description
1 polymer ?
#
loop_
_entity_poly.entity_id
_entity_poly.type
_entity_poly.pdbx_seq_one_letter_code
_entity_poly.pdbx_strand_id
1 'polypeptide(L)'
;MSLGENIRELVGTIQVTHYAGDVTYSVNGFMDKNRDTLFQDLKRLLFNSKSTLLHSLFPDGSKSVTEVNRRPPTAGYLFKNSMSTLVAQLASKEPHYIRCIKPNEEKSSTIFDVERVEHQVRFCHLIRKFGTTKSG
;
A
#
# COMPACT_ATOMS: atom_id res chain seq x y z
N MET A 1 -28.70 -30.27 6.75
CA MET A 1 -27.46 -30.07 7.53
C MET A 1 -26.75 -28.87 6.95
N SER A 2 -26.81 -27.75 7.65
CA SER A 2 -26.26 -26.46 7.23
C SER A 2 -24.74 -26.49 7.40
N LEU A 3 -24.00 -26.40 6.30
CA LEU A 3 -22.57 -26.05 6.33
C LEU A 3 -22.48 -24.53 6.45
N GLY A 4 -22.56 -24.05 7.69
CA GLY A 4 -22.27 -22.66 8.03
C GLY A 4 -20.78 -22.42 7.83
N GLU A 5 -20.46 -21.50 6.92
CA GLU A 5 -19.11 -21.04 6.67
C GLU A 5 -18.51 -20.45 7.96
N ASN A 6 -17.33 -20.96 8.30
CA ASN A 6 -16.63 -20.72 9.56
C ASN A 6 -15.97 -19.33 9.54
N ILE A 7 -16.76 -18.27 9.68
CA ILE A 7 -16.23 -16.94 10.00
C ILE A 7 -15.80 -17.00 11.47
N ARG A 8 -14.52 -17.27 11.72
CA ARG A 8 -13.92 -17.03 13.03
C ARG A 8 -13.76 -15.51 13.21
N GLU A 9 -14.81 -14.83 13.69
CA GLU A 9 -14.70 -13.47 14.22
C GLU A 9 -13.85 -13.50 15.49
N LEU A 10 -12.53 -13.43 15.32
CA LEU A 10 -11.65 -12.90 16.36
C LEU A 10 -11.97 -11.41 16.45
N VAL A 11 -12.58 -10.99 17.57
CA VAL A 11 -13.03 -9.61 17.82
C VAL A 11 -11.96 -8.60 17.37
N GLY A 12 -12.31 -7.77 16.39
CA GLY A 12 -11.42 -6.74 15.87
C GLY A 12 -10.43 -7.19 14.79
N THR A 13 -10.68 -8.30 14.10
CA THR A 13 -9.92 -8.70 12.91
C THR A 13 -10.82 -9.00 11.71
N ILE A 14 -10.31 -8.79 10.50
CA ILE A 14 -10.97 -9.07 9.22
C ILE A 14 -10.00 -9.84 8.33
N GLN A 15 -10.44 -10.95 7.76
CA GLN A 15 -9.65 -11.74 6.80
C GLN A 15 -10.03 -11.39 5.36
N VAL A 16 -9.04 -11.19 4.50
CA VAL A 16 -9.23 -10.93 3.07
C VAL A 16 -8.40 -11.93 2.27
N THR A 17 -9.04 -12.59 1.32
CA THR A 17 -8.36 -13.48 0.36
C THR A 17 -7.70 -12.65 -0.74
N HIS A 18 -6.36 -12.65 -0.78
CA HIS A 18 -5.58 -12.02 -1.84
C HIS A 18 -5.05 -13.06 -2.83
N TYR A 19 -4.54 -12.60 -3.97
CA TYR A 19 -3.91 -13.48 -4.98
C TYR A 19 -2.73 -14.29 -4.41
N ALA A 20 -2.11 -13.78 -3.34
CA ALA A 20 -0.99 -14.40 -2.62
C ALA A 20 -1.44 -15.08 -1.32
N GLY A 21 -2.71 -15.51 -1.24
CA GLY A 21 -3.28 -16.17 -0.07
C GLY A 21 -4.05 -15.23 0.87
N ASP A 22 -4.57 -15.81 1.94
CA ASP A 22 -5.40 -15.11 2.92
C ASP A 22 -4.55 -14.27 3.88
N VAL A 23 -5.02 -13.04 4.14
CA VAL A 23 -4.38 -12.11 5.06
C VAL A 23 -5.39 -11.65 6.09
N THR A 24 -5.04 -11.80 7.37
CA THR A 24 -5.84 -11.32 8.50
C THR A 24 -5.35 -9.96 8.95
N TYR A 25 -6.22 -8.96 8.86
CA TYR A 25 -5.98 -7.58 9.28
C TYR A 25 -6.59 -7.33 10.66
N SER A 26 -5.89 -6.58 11.51
CA SER A 26 -6.48 -6.04 12.73
C SER A 26 -7.13 -4.68 12.44
N VAL A 27 -8.38 -4.49 12.86
CA VAL A 27 -9.11 -3.21 12.71
C VAL A 27 -8.64 -2.15 13.71
N ASN A 28 -7.82 -2.52 14.69
CA ASN A 28 -7.34 -1.61 15.71
C ASN A 28 -6.54 -0.46 15.08
N GLY A 29 -6.94 0.78 15.37
CA GLY A 29 -6.32 1.99 14.84
C GLY A 29 -6.57 2.26 13.35
N PHE A 30 -7.46 1.53 12.67
CA PHE A 30 -7.80 1.82 11.26
C PHE A 30 -8.35 3.24 11.08
N MET A 31 -9.23 3.69 11.97
CA MET A 31 -9.80 5.04 11.90
C MET A 31 -8.75 6.12 12.12
N ASP A 32 -7.87 5.95 13.11
CA ASP A 32 -6.84 6.95 13.43
C ASP A 32 -5.80 7.04 12.32
N LYS A 33 -5.35 5.90 11.77
CA LYS A 33 -4.46 5.87 10.60
C LYS A 33 -5.09 6.50 9.35
N ASN A 34 -6.42 6.47 9.24
CA ASN A 34 -7.13 7.02 8.09
C ASN A 34 -7.39 8.54 8.22
N ARG A 35 -7.26 9.11 9.43
CA ARG A 35 -7.36 10.55 9.69
C ARG A 35 -6.04 11.23 9.32
N ASP A 36 -5.87 11.55 8.04
CA ASP A 36 -4.73 12.32 7.52
C ASP A 36 -5.02 13.83 7.49
N THR A 37 -5.49 14.35 8.63
CA THR A 37 -5.92 15.75 8.72
C THR A 37 -4.83 16.61 9.31
N LEU A 38 -4.03 17.26 8.47
CA LEU A 38 -3.18 18.36 8.91
C LEU A 38 -4.04 19.63 9.05
N PHE A 39 -4.15 20.16 10.26
CA PHE A 39 -4.93 21.35 10.56
C PHE A 39 -4.47 22.55 9.71
N GLN A 40 -5.43 23.33 9.20
CA GLN A 40 -5.13 24.47 8.33
C GLN A 40 -4.32 25.55 9.04
N ASP A 41 -4.53 25.74 10.34
CA ASP A 41 -3.78 26.71 11.14
C ASP A 41 -2.30 26.34 11.24
N LEU A 42 -1.99 25.04 11.32
CA LEU A 42 -0.60 24.57 11.28
C LEU A 42 0.02 24.80 9.89
N LYS A 43 -0.73 24.56 8.80
CA LYS A 43 -0.25 24.87 7.44
C LYS A 43 0.04 26.36 7.25
N ARG A 44 -0.81 27.24 7.80
CA ARG A 44 -0.62 28.70 7.80
C ARG A 44 0.62 29.12 8.58
N LEU A 45 0.80 28.56 9.77
CA LEU A 45 1.98 28.83 10.60
C LEU A 45 3.26 28.45 9.86
N LEU A 46 3.29 27.26 9.24
CA LEU A 46 4.45 26.78 8.49
C LEU A 46 4.72 27.61 7.24
N PHE A 47 3.67 28.05 6.53
CA PHE A 47 3.79 28.94 5.38
C PHE A 47 4.35 30.33 5.77
N ASN A 48 3.95 30.86 6.91
CA ASN A 48 4.43 32.16 7.42
C ASN A 48 5.80 32.07 8.12
N SER A 49 6.43 30.90 8.12
CA SER A 49 7.78 30.73 8.65
C SER A 49 8.80 31.50 7.84
N LYS A 50 9.86 31.99 8.51
CA LYS A 50 11.00 32.65 7.85
C LYS A 50 11.87 31.70 7.02
N SER A 51 11.69 30.39 7.20
CA SER A 51 12.40 29.38 6.41
C SER A 51 11.79 29.24 5.02
N THR A 52 12.60 29.49 3.99
CA THR A 52 12.20 29.35 2.58
C THR A 52 11.74 27.93 2.23
N LEU A 53 12.36 26.92 2.84
CA LEU A 53 11.95 25.53 2.67
C LEU A 53 10.52 25.30 3.19
N LEU A 54 10.22 25.73 4.41
CA LEU A 54 8.89 25.56 5.00
C LEU A 54 7.82 26.33 4.22
N HIS A 55 8.15 27.53 3.75
CA HIS A 55 7.26 28.30 2.88
C HIS A 55 6.91 27.53 1.59
N SER A 56 7.91 26.92 0.94
CA SER A 56 7.72 26.17 -0.32
C SER A 56 6.96 24.85 -0.17
N LEU A 57 7.04 24.20 1.00
CA LEU A 57 6.39 22.92 1.27
C LEU A 57 4.90 23.04 1.60
N PHE A 58 4.46 24.22 2.07
CA PHE A 58 3.09 24.45 2.52
C PHE A 58 2.39 25.61 1.77
N PRO A 59 2.35 25.59 0.42
CA PRO A 59 1.76 26.69 -0.37
C PRO A 59 0.26 26.88 -0.05
N ASP A 60 -0.42 25.81 0.37
CA ASP A 60 -1.81 25.81 0.81
C ASP A 60 -2.09 26.66 2.05
N GLY A 61 -1.06 27.07 2.79
CA GLY A 61 -1.19 27.98 3.92
C GLY A 61 -1.75 29.35 3.52
N SER A 62 -1.58 29.77 2.27
CA SER A 62 -2.12 31.04 1.73
C SER A 62 -3.62 31.01 1.42
N LYS A 63 -4.28 29.84 1.43
CA LYS A 63 -5.69 29.68 1.03
C LYS A 63 -6.68 30.20 2.08
N SER A 64 -7.77 30.80 1.61
CA SER A 64 -8.85 31.37 2.45
C SER A 64 -9.65 30.27 3.17
N VAL A 65 -10.16 30.57 4.36
CA VAL A 65 -10.98 29.65 5.20
C VAL A 65 -12.18 29.09 4.44
N THR A 66 -12.73 29.85 3.49
CA THR A 66 -13.90 29.47 2.68
C THR A 66 -13.64 28.33 1.70
N GLU A 67 -12.40 28.14 1.24
CA GLU A 67 -12.02 27.04 0.33
C GLU A 67 -11.70 25.73 1.09
N VAL A 68 -11.48 25.82 2.40
CA VAL A 68 -10.92 24.75 3.25
C VAL A 68 -12.02 23.97 4.00
N ASN A 69 -13.28 24.40 3.94
CA ASN A 69 -14.43 23.67 4.53
C ASN A 69 -14.79 22.36 3.80
N ARG A 70 -14.04 21.97 2.76
CA ARG A 70 -14.14 20.64 2.17
C ARG A 70 -13.52 19.64 3.15
N ARG A 71 -14.28 18.58 3.48
CA ARG A 71 -13.78 17.48 4.32
C ARG A 71 -12.39 17.06 3.79
N PRO A 72 -11.34 17.08 4.62
CA PRO A 72 -10.01 16.70 4.18
C PRO A 72 -10.05 15.26 3.64
N PRO A 73 -9.30 14.97 2.56
CA PRO A 73 -9.23 13.63 2.02
C PRO A 73 -8.67 12.68 3.09
N THR A 74 -9.19 11.46 3.13
CA THR A 74 -8.70 10.43 4.04
C THR A 74 -7.40 9.82 3.51
N ALA A 75 -6.58 9.24 4.38
CA ALA A 75 -5.35 8.56 3.97
C ALA A 75 -5.63 7.49 2.90
N GLY A 76 -6.71 6.71 3.08
CA GLY A 76 -7.14 5.70 2.12
C GLY A 76 -7.51 6.28 0.75
N TYR A 77 -8.15 7.45 0.70
CA TYR A 77 -8.48 8.12 -0.56
C TYR A 77 -7.22 8.59 -1.30
N LEU A 78 -6.26 9.19 -0.57
CA LEU A 78 -4.98 9.63 -1.13
C LEU A 78 -4.16 8.46 -1.68
N PHE A 79 -4.09 7.36 -0.92
CA PHE A 79 -3.39 6.16 -1.34
C PHE A 79 -4.03 5.54 -2.59
N LYS A 80 -5.36 5.43 -2.62
CA LYS A 80 -6.11 4.92 -3.77
C LYS A 80 -5.83 5.75 -5.02
N ASN A 81 -5.92 7.08 -4.93
CA ASN A 81 -5.68 7.95 -6.07
C ASN A 81 -4.24 7.82 -6.59
N SER A 82 -3.25 7.80 -5.68
CA SER A 82 -1.84 7.63 -6.03
C SER A 82 -1.60 6.31 -6.77
N MET A 83 -2.23 5.23 -6.30
CA MET A 83 -2.15 3.91 -6.94
C MET A 83 -2.85 3.91 -8.31
N SER A 84 -4.03 4.53 -8.45
CA SER A 84 -4.71 4.65 -9.74
C SER A 84 -3.89 5.43 -10.76
N THR A 85 -3.26 6.55 -10.35
CA THR A 85 -2.36 7.32 -11.21
C THR A 85 -1.17 6.48 -11.66
N LEU A 86 -0.54 5.74 -10.74
CA LEU A 86 0.59 4.87 -11.07
C LEU A 86 0.20 3.77 -12.08
N VAL A 87 -0.95 3.11 -11.87
CA VAL A 87 -1.44 2.07 -12.77
C VAL A 87 -1.72 2.64 -14.17
N ALA A 88 -2.32 3.82 -14.27
CA ALA A 88 -2.55 4.49 -15.54
C ALA A 88 -1.23 4.83 -16.27
N GLN A 89 -0.22 5.29 -15.52
CA GLN A 89 1.11 5.59 -16.07
C GLN A 89 1.89 4.36 -16.52
N LEU A 90 1.68 3.21 -15.87
CA LEU A 90 2.29 1.94 -16.25
C LEU A 90 1.58 1.34 -17.48
N ALA A 91 0.25 1.47 -17.55
CA ALA A 91 -0.55 0.97 -18.66
C ALA A 91 -0.27 1.70 -20.00
N SER A 92 0.29 2.91 -19.96
CA SER A 92 0.68 3.67 -21.15
C SER A 92 2.05 3.29 -21.73
N LYS A 93 2.75 2.31 -21.15
CA LYS A 93 4.09 1.88 -21.57
C LYS A 93 4.15 0.37 -21.79
N GLU A 94 5.19 -0.07 -22.49
CA GLU A 94 5.52 -1.49 -22.58
C GLU A 94 6.10 -1.99 -21.24
N PRO A 95 5.53 -3.04 -20.62
CA PRO A 95 5.97 -3.48 -19.30
C PRO A 95 7.07 -4.54 -19.37
N HIS A 96 8.18 -4.29 -18.69
CA HIS A 96 9.21 -5.28 -18.40
C HIS A 96 9.24 -5.58 -16.88
N TYR A 97 9.32 -6.86 -16.52
CA TYR A 97 9.21 -7.28 -15.11
C TYR A 97 10.49 -7.97 -14.63
N ILE A 98 11.10 -7.42 -13.58
CA ILE A 98 12.17 -8.08 -12.82
C ILE A 98 11.57 -8.62 -11.52
N ARG A 99 11.80 -9.89 -11.22
CA ARG A 99 11.33 -10.55 -9.98
C ARG A 99 12.52 -10.82 -9.09
N CYS A 100 12.66 -10.05 -8.02
CA CYS A 100 13.74 -10.23 -7.04
C CYS A 100 13.36 -11.33 -6.06
N ILE A 101 14.32 -12.21 -5.72
CA ILE A 101 14.16 -13.29 -4.76
C ILE A 101 15.22 -13.12 -3.67
N LYS A 102 14.80 -13.16 -2.40
CA LYS A 102 15.70 -13.06 -1.26
C LYS A 102 16.21 -14.46 -0.87
N PRO A 103 17.53 -14.73 -0.88
CA PRO A 103 18.06 -16.08 -0.67
C PRO A 103 18.02 -16.54 0.80
N ASN A 104 18.06 -15.61 1.77
CA ASN A 104 17.99 -15.88 3.21
C ASN A 104 17.61 -14.60 3.98
N GLU A 105 17.13 -14.71 5.21
CA GLU A 105 16.81 -13.56 6.07
C GLU A 105 18.03 -12.90 6.74
N GLU A 106 19.08 -13.68 6.96
CA GLU A 106 20.32 -13.28 7.64
C GLU A 106 21.18 -12.27 6.86
N LYS A 107 20.77 -11.92 5.63
CA LYS A 107 21.50 -11.05 4.71
C LYS A 107 22.92 -11.58 4.42
N SER A 108 23.11 -12.89 4.54
CA SER A 108 24.38 -13.55 4.26
C SER A 108 24.52 -13.81 2.76
N SER A 109 25.73 -13.67 2.21
CA SER A 109 26.02 -14.00 0.81
C SER A 109 26.19 -15.51 0.57
N THR A 110 26.37 -16.31 1.63
CA THR A 110 26.71 -17.74 1.53
C THR A 110 25.56 -18.67 1.85
N ILE A 111 24.52 -18.16 2.51
CA ILE A 111 23.37 -18.96 2.96
C ILE A 111 22.29 -18.96 1.89
N PHE A 112 21.77 -20.14 1.56
CA PHE A 112 20.64 -20.30 0.66
C PHE A 112 19.55 -21.13 1.34
N ASP A 113 18.45 -20.48 1.67
CA ASP A 113 17.28 -21.10 2.27
C ASP A 113 16.32 -21.55 1.17
N VAL A 114 16.32 -22.86 0.90
CA VAL A 114 15.55 -23.48 -0.18
C VAL A 114 14.05 -23.31 0.04
N GLU A 115 13.56 -23.54 1.26
CA GLU A 115 12.12 -23.49 1.59
C GLU A 115 11.60 -22.06 1.40
N ARG A 116 12.37 -21.07 1.85
CA ARG A 116 12.03 -19.66 1.66
C ARG A 116 12.02 -19.24 0.20
N VAL A 117 13.02 -19.66 -0.58
CA VAL A 117 13.07 -19.35 -2.01
C VAL A 117 11.92 -20.04 -2.75
N GLU A 118 11.63 -21.30 -2.42
CA GLU A 118 10.50 -22.04 -2.98
C GLU A 118 9.16 -21.35 -2.69
N HIS A 119 8.94 -20.91 -1.45
CA HIS A 119 7.79 -20.12 -1.08
C HIS A 119 7.69 -18.86 -1.97
N GLN A 120 8.75 -18.04 -2.04
CA GLN A 120 8.75 -16.83 -2.89
C GLN A 120 8.47 -17.13 -4.38
N VAL A 121 9.02 -18.22 -4.92
CA VAL A 121 8.81 -18.64 -6.31
C VAL A 121 7.35 -19.03 -6.57
N ARG A 122 6.72 -19.75 -5.63
CA ARG A 122 5.29 -20.09 -5.68
C ARG A 122 4.41 -18.84 -5.60
N PHE A 123 4.66 -17.94 -4.64
CA PHE A 123 3.85 -16.71 -4.44
C PHE A 123 4.05 -15.64 -5.52
N CYS A 124 5.26 -15.50 -6.08
CA CYS A 124 5.52 -14.60 -7.22
C CYS A 124 4.99 -15.14 -8.57
N HIS A 125 4.31 -16.30 -8.57
CA HIS A 125 3.78 -16.95 -9.76
C HIS A 125 4.83 -17.23 -10.85
N LEU A 126 6.10 -17.37 -10.45
CA LEU A 126 7.19 -17.67 -11.38
C LEU A 126 6.97 -19.03 -12.05
N ILE A 127 6.46 -20.02 -11.30
CA ILE A 127 6.17 -21.36 -11.82
C ILE A 127 5.03 -21.37 -12.85
N ARG A 128 3.96 -20.57 -12.63
CA ARG A 128 2.77 -20.60 -13.50
C ARG A 128 3.06 -20.09 -14.92
N LYS A 129 4.01 -19.16 -15.07
CA LYS A 129 4.43 -18.66 -16.40
C LYS A 129 5.09 -19.73 -17.26
N PHE A 130 5.87 -20.65 -16.68
CA PHE A 130 6.54 -21.71 -17.44
C PHE A 130 5.60 -22.84 -17.88
N GLY A 131 4.49 -23.05 -17.16
CA GLY A 131 3.47 -24.05 -17.51
C GLY A 131 2.59 -23.64 -18.68
N THR A 132 2.31 -22.34 -18.86
CA THR A 132 1.48 -21.82 -19.96
C THR A 132 2.24 -21.62 -21.27
N THR A 133 3.57 -21.68 -21.27
CA THR A 133 4.42 -21.58 -22.47
C THR A 133 4.76 -22.94 -23.10
N LYS A 134 4.25 -24.06 -22.56
CA LYS A 134 4.45 -25.41 -23.13
C LYS A 134 3.20 -26.00 -23.83
N SER A 135 2.15 -25.20 -23.99
CA SER A 135 0.97 -25.57 -24.77
C SER A 135 0.99 -24.82 -26.11
N GLY A 136 1.92 -25.25 -26.97
CA GLY A 136 2.10 -24.83 -28.36
C GLY A 136 2.84 -25.93 -29.10
#